data_AF-A0A7S1CPS1-F1
#
_entry.id   AF-A0A7S1CPS1-F1
#
_cell.length_a   1.000
_cell.length_b   1.000
_cell.length_c   1.000
_cell.angle_alpha   90.00
_cell.angle_beta   90.00
_cell.angle_gamma   90.00
#
_symmetry.space_group_name_H-M   'P 1'
#
loop_
_entity.id
_entity.type
_entity.pdbx_description
1 polymer ?
#
loop_
_entity_poly.entity_id
_entity_poly.type
_entity_poly.pdbx_seq_one_letter_code
_entity_poly.pdbx_strand_id
1 'polypeptide(L)'
;YDVSPSQELIALGIANVGGAFMQAFPVMNAFGRSAVNVEAGAKSPLSLMISAVSLVVILFAITPALFFLPKAVLSAVVLTAVAGLIDVKGAMHLWKTNRMDLFTMASAFFATLFLGVELGIIISAGTSLVIFIYLSTTPRVVRLGRVRGTVAYRPLEENSTHETVDPVRRTRILSFYGPVWFANAPKLKEEVLATAERYDVAGAAYAHRPWDAIILDCSNISFFDSTAITQLVEVHKYLMTVNIRFVLAHCNLVVIAAVTESAPDLQIFHTVHDAVIDCLNSSKKPINTLRSFFKSGAAVNRLSEAIKKREEEAKGDGLSDSD
;
A
#
# COMPACT_ATOMS: atom_id res chain seq x y z
N TYR A 1 -28.09 2.77 -9.27
CA TYR A 1 -27.78 1.49 -9.92
C TYR A 1 -26.27 1.34 -9.89
N ASP A 2 -25.76 0.11 -9.78
CA ASP A 2 -24.32 -0.13 -9.78
C ASP A 2 -23.79 -0.13 -11.22
N VAL A 3 -22.71 0.61 -11.45
CA VAL A 3 -22.03 0.71 -12.73
C VAL A 3 -20.82 -0.21 -12.71
N SER A 4 -20.66 -1.05 -13.74
CA SER A 4 -19.46 -1.88 -13.92
C SER A 4 -18.49 -1.20 -14.90
N PRO A 5 -17.32 -0.71 -14.45
CA PRO A 5 -16.35 -0.06 -15.34
C PRO A 5 -15.87 -0.95 -16.49
N SER A 6 -15.71 -2.25 -16.22
CA SER A 6 -15.31 -3.23 -17.24
C SER A 6 -16.38 -3.38 -18.34
N GLN A 7 -17.64 -3.36 -17.95
CA GLN A 7 -18.75 -3.45 -18.91
C GLN A 7 -18.84 -2.19 -19.77
N GLU A 8 -18.69 -1.00 -19.17
CA GLU A 8 -18.65 0.28 -19.90
C GLU A 8 -17.50 0.33 -20.91
N LEU A 9 -16.31 -0.16 -20.51
CA LEU A 9 -15.15 -0.21 -21.39
C LEU A 9 -15.38 -1.13 -22.60
N ILE A 10 -15.96 -2.32 -22.37
CA ILE A 10 -16.32 -3.25 -23.45
C ILE A 10 -17.37 -2.63 -24.37
N ALA A 11 -18.40 -1.99 -23.81
CA ALA A 11 -19.45 -1.32 -24.58
C ALA A 11 -18.89 -0.19 -25.46
N LEU A 12 -18.00 0.64 -24.91
CA LEU A 12 -17.31 1.70 -25.66
C LEU A 12 -16.41 1.14 -26.76
N GLY A 13 -15.74 0.02 -26.50
CA GLY A 13 -14.94 -0.70 -27.50
C GLY A 13 -15.79 -1.21 -28.67
N ILE A 14 -16.90 -1.90 -28.38
CA ILE A 14 -17.83 -2.39 -29.40
C ILE A 14 -18.43 -1.24 -30.20
N ALA A 15 -18.80 -0.13 -29.54
CA ALA A 15 -19.34 1.06 -30.21
C ALA A 15 -18.32 1.67 -31.19
N ASN A 16 -17.04 1.74 -30.81
CA ASN A 16 -15.98 2.24 -31.69
C ASN A 16 -15.65 1.29 -32.83
N VAL A 17 -15.67 -0.03 -32.61
CA VAL A 17 -15.51 -1.03 -33.68
C VAL A 17 -16.64 -0.91 -34.70
N GLY A 18 -17.90 -0.82 -34.24
CA GLY A 18 -19.05 -0.59 -35.12
C GLY A 18 -18.94 0.74 -35.88
N GLY A 19 -18.52 1.81 -35.20
CA GLY A 19 -18.31 3.12 -35.80
C GLY A 19 -17.21 3.15 -36.87
N ALA A 20 -16.14 2.37 -36.70
CA ALA A 20 -15.03 2.30 -37.66
C ALA A 20 -15.49 1.81 -39.05
N PHE A 21 -16.43 0.86 -39.11
CA PHE A 21 -17.03 0.40 -40.38
C PHE A 21 -17.90 1.45 -41.07
N MET A 22 -18.31 2.50 -40.35
CA MET A 22 -19.18 3.58 -40.84
C MET A 22 -18.42 4.92 -40.99
N GLN A 23 -17.09 4.88 -41.00
CA GLN A 23 -16.23 6.08 -41.05
C GLN A 23 -16.50 7.09 -39.91
N ALA A 24 -16.95 6.62 -38.75
CA ALA A 24 -17.18 7.48 -37.59
C ALA A 24 -15.86 7.88 -36.92
N PHE A 25 -15.81 9.09 -36.37
CA PHE A 25 -14.75 9.48 -35.44
C PHE A 25 -14.83 8.63 -34.15
N PRO A 26 -13.69 8.42 -33.44
CA PRO A 26 -13.69 7.77 -32.15
C PRO A 26 -14.71 8.41 -31.19
N VAL A 27 -15.63 7.61 -30.69
CA VAL A 27 -16.69 8.03 -29.79
C VAL A 27 -16.20 7.90 -28.36
N MET A 28 -16.46 8.94 -27.55
CA MET A 28 -16.20 8.97 -26.12
C MET A 28 -17.47 9.33 -25.35
N ASN A 29 -17.43 9.15 -24.03
CA ASN A 29 -18.46 9.66 -23.14
C ASN A 29 -18.54 11.19 -23.21
N ALA A 30 -19.73 11.71 -23.48
CA ALA A 30 -19.95 13.15 -23.62
C ALA A 30 -20.63 13.71 -22.36
N PHE A 31 -19.82 14.14 -21.38
CA PHE A 31 -20.32 14.66 -20.10
C PHE A 31 -21.42 15.72 -20.24
N GLY A 32 -21.23 16.70 -21.13
CA GLY A 32 -22.24 17.75 -21.36
C GLY A 32 -23.56 17.22 -21.92
N ARG A 33 -23.52 16.25 -22.85
CA ARG A 33 -24.74 15.66 -23.43
C ARG A 33 -25.48 14.79 -22.41
N SER A 34 -24.74 14.02 -21.61
CA SER A 34 -25.32 13.20 -20.54
C SER A 34 -25.94 14.06 -19.45
N ALA A 35 -25.31 15.18 -19.06
CA ALA A 35 -25.86 16.10 -18.07
C ALA A 35 -27.20 16.69 -18.52
N VAL A 36 -27.28 17.19 -19.75
CA VAL A 36 -28.53 17.71 -20.32
C VAL A 36 -29.61 16.62 -20.43
N ASN A 37 -29.24 15.41 -20.81
CA ASN A 37 -30.19 14.30 -20.91
C ASN A 37 -30.78 13.93 -19.53
N VAL A 38 -29.95 13.94 -18.49
CA VAL A 38 -30.39 13.72 -17.10
C VAL A 38 -31.26 14.87 -16.60
N GLU A 39 -30.89 16.12 -16.88
CA GLU A 39 -31.66 17.31 -16.50
C GLU A 39 -33.02 17.37 -17.21
N ALA A 40 -33.10 16.87 -18.46
CA ALA A 40 -34.35 16.67 -19.19
C ALA A 40 -35.22 15.52 -18.63
N GLY A 41 -34.79 14.85 -17.56
CA GLY A 41 -35.55 13.80 -16.87
C GLY A 41 -35.44 12.42 -17.50
N ALA A 42 -34.42 12.16 -18.33
CA ALA A 42 -34.22 10.84 -18.92
C ALA A 42 -33.89 9.79 -17.85
N LYS A 43 -34.63 8.68 -17.87
CA LYS A 43 -34.48 7.55 -16.92
C LYS A 43 -34.08 6.23 -17.59
N SER A 44 -33.98 6.23 -18.91
CA SER A 44 -33.75 5.04 -19.73
C SER A 44 -32.85 5.35 -20.93
N PRO A 45 -32.03 4.38 -21.40
CA PRO A 45 -31.22 4.52 -22.62
C PRO A 45 -32.07 4.75 -23.88
N LEU A 46 -33.40 4.53 -23.82
CA LEU A 46 -34.31 4.87 -24.91
C LEU A 46 -34.23 6.36 -25.31
N SER A 47 -33.94 7.25 -24.36
CA SER A 47 -33.68 8.67 -24.62
C SER A 47 -32.56 8.89 -25.64
N LEU A 48 -31.50 8.07 -25.58
CA LEU A 48 -30.36 8.14 -26.50
C LEU A 48 -30.72 7.60 -27.89
N MET A 49 -31.57 6.57 -27.97
CA MET A 49 -32.09 6.07 -29.25
C MET A 49 -32.97 7.10 -29.94
N ILE A 50 -33.88 7.75 -29.20
CA ILE A 50 -34.72 8.85 -29.71
C ILE A 50 -33.84 10.01 -30.18
N SER A 51 -32.80 10.36 -29.42
CA SER A 51 -31.84 11.40 -29.80
C SER A 51 -31.10 11.04 -31.10
N ALA A 52 -30.69 9.78 -31.27
CA ALA A 52 -30.03 9.31 -32.48
C ALA A 52 -30.95 9.38 -33.71
N VAL A 53 -32.20 8.94 -33.60
CA VAL A 53 -33.19 9.03 -34.69
C VAL A 53 -33.47 10.49 -35.03
N SER A 54 -33.64 11.34 -34.01
CA SER A 54 -33.85 12.78 -34.20
C SER A 54 -32.68 13.42 -34.94
N LEU A 55 -31.44 13.05 -34.61
CA LEU A 55 -30.24 13.51 -35.31
C LEU A 55 -30.29 13.14 -36.79
N VAL A 56 -30.67 11.90 -37.14
CA VAL A 56 -30.81 11.46 -38.53
C VAL A 56 -31.86 12.31 -39.26
N VAL A 57 -33.01 12.55 -38.66
CA VAL A 57 -34.07 13.40 -39.25
C VAL A 57 -33.57 14.83 -39.48
N ILE A 58 -32.89 15.42 -38.49
CA ILE A 58 -32.31 16.77 -38.59
C ILE A 58 -31.29 16.82 -39.75
N LEU A 59 -30.45 15.80 -39.88
CA LEU A 59 -29.43 15.72 -40.93
C LEU A 59 -30.05 15.67 -42.34
N PHE A 60 -31.18 14.99 -42.54
CA PHE A 60 -31.83 14.94 -43.86
C PHE A 60 -32.74 16.14 -44.14
N ALA A 61 -33.46 16.65 -43.14
CA ALA A 61 -34.49 17.66 -43.33
C ALA A 61 -34.01 19.11 -43.09
N ILE A 62 -33.12 19.33 -42.12
CA ILE A 62 -32.81 20.66 -41.58
C ILE A 62 -31.39 21.13 -41.96
N THR A 63 -30.51 20.24 -42.42
CA THR A 63 -29.14 20.59 -42.86
C THR A 63 -29.05 21.81 -43.80
N PRO A 64 -29.94 22.01 -44.80
CA PRO A 64 -29.90 23.20 -45.64
C PRO A 64 -30.07 24.51 -44.87
N ALA A 65 -30.86 24.50 -43.78
CA ALA A 65 -31.03 25.66 -42.91
C ALA A 65 -29.81 25.87 -41.99
N LEU A 66 -29.19 24.78 -41.53
CA LEU A 66 -27.99 24.85 -40.68
C LEU A 66 -26.77 25.43 -41.41
N PHE A 67 -26.74 25.40 -42.75
CA PHE A 67 -25.67 26.00 -43.55
C PHE A 67 -25.46 27.49 -43.27
N PHE A 68 -26.53 28.22 -42.94
CA PHE A 68 -26.47 29.66 -42.68
C PHE A 68 -26.03 30.02 -41.25
N LEU A 69 -25.72 29.04 -40.40
CA LEU A 69 -25.30 29.31 -39.02
C LEU A 69 -23.93 30.00 -38.97
N PRO A 70 -23.83 31.19 -38.35
CA PRO A 70 -22.56 31.84 -38.16
C PRO A 70 -21.66 31.04 -37.20
N LYS A 71 -20.36 30.97 -37.49
CA LYS A 71 -19.35 30.32 -36.63
C LYS A 71 -19.38 30.87 -35.19
N ALA A 72 -19.72 32.15 -35.01
CA ALA A 72 -19.84 32.79 -33.71
C ALA A 72 -20.89 32.11 -32.80
N VAL A 73 -22.02 31.66 -33.36
CA VAL A 73 -23.05 30.95 -32.61
C VAL A 73 -22.52 29.60 -32.13
N LEU A 74 -21.78 28.88 -32.99
CA LEU A 74 -21.17 27.60 -32.62
C LEU A 74 -20.11 27.76 -31.52
N SER A 75 -19.26 28.79 -31.62
CA SER A 75 -18.27 29.11 -30.58
C SER A 75 -18.94 29.48 -29.25
N ALA A 76 -20.03 30.23 -29.26
CA ALA A 76 -20.78 30.57 -28.06
C ALA A 76 -21.34 29.31 -27.37
N VAL A 77 -21.92 28.38 -28.14
CA VAL A 77 -22.40 27.09 -27.61
C VAL A 77 -21.26 26.30 -26.96
N VAL A 78 -20.10 26.21 -27.61
CA VAL A 78 -18.93 25.51 -27.04
C VAL A 78 -18.43 26.18 -25.75
N LEU A 79 -18.31 27.50 -25.72
CA LEU A 79 -17.88 28.24 -24.52
C LEU A 79 -18.85 28.04 -23.35
N THR A 80 -20.15 28.09 -23.61
CA THR A 80 -21.15 27.83 -22.55
C THR A 80 -21.07 26.40 -22.01
N ALA A 81 -20.81 25.41 -22.86
CA ALA A 81 -20.65 24.03 -22.44
C ALA A 81 -19.37 23.83 -21.58
N VAL A 82 -18.26 24.48 -21.95
CA VAL A 82 -16.98 24.36 -21.23
C VAL A 82 -16.97 25.16 -19.92
N ALA A 83 -17.70 26.27 -19.84
CA ALA A 83 -17.75 27.11 -18.63
C ALA A 83 -18.15 26.32 -17.38
N GLY A 84 -19.04 25.33 -17.52
CA GLY A 84 -19.46 24.45 -16.42
C GLY A 84 -18.42 23.42 -15.97
N LEU A 85 -17.37 23.18 -16.76
CA LEU A 85 -16.30 22.22 -16.42
C LEU A 85 -15.19 22.85 -15.56
N ILE A 86 -15.14 24.19 -15.46
CA ILE A 86 -14.08 24.89 -14.73
C ILE A 86 -14.38 24.84 -13.22
N ASP A 87 -13.71 23.94 -12.49
CA ASP A 87 -13.83 23.82 -11.03
C ASP A 87 -12.68 24.51 -10.29
N VAL A 88 -12.80 25.84 -10.10
CA VAL A 88 -11.84 26.63 -9.31
C VAL A 88 -11.92 26.28 -7.82
N LYS A 89 -13.09 25.89 -7.32
CA LYS A 89 -13.29 25.57 -5.90
C LYS A 89 -12.54 24.28 -5.53
N GLY A 90 -12.56 23.28 -6.42
CA GLY A 90 -11.77 22.06 -6.28
C GLY A 90 -10.27 22.34 -6.17
N ALA A 91 -9.72 23.19 -7.04
CA ALA A 91 -8.32 23.61 -6.98
C ALA A 91 -7.97 24.29 -5.64
N MET A 92 -8.83 25.21 -5.17
CA MET A 92 -8.65 25.87 -3.87
C MET A 92 -8.74 24.90 -2.68
N HIS A 93 -9.59 23.88 -2.78
CA HIS A 93 -9.71 22.84 -1.77
C HIS A 93 -8.42 22.01 -1.70
N LEU A 94 -7.88 21.57 -2.84
CA LEU A 94 -6.61 20.84 -2.90
C LEU A 94 -5.45 21.64 -2.31
N TRP A 95 -5.40 22.96 -2.54
CA TRP A 95 -4.38 23.83 -1.94
C TRP A 95 -4.36 23.77 -0.40
N LYS A 96 -5.53 23.64 0.24
CA LYS A 96 -5.66 23.57 1.70
C LYS A 96 -5.47 22.16 2.25
N THR A 97 -5.88 21.13 1.49
CA THR A 97 -5.90 19.74 1.95
C THR A 97 -4.58 19.02 1.66
N ASN A 98 -4.16 18.96 0.39
CA ASN A 98 -2.95 18.21 -0.01
C ASN A 98 -2.21 18.91 -1.17
N ARG A 99 -1.03 19.45 -0.86
CA ARG A 99 -0.17 20.15 -1.83
C ARG A 99 0.35 19.23 -2.93
N MET A 100 0.51 17.92 -2.66
CA MET A 100 0.98 16.96 -3.67
C MET A 100 -0.08 16.73 -4.75
N ASP A 101 -1.35 16.64 -4.36
CA ASP A 101 -2.47 16.47 -5.31
C ASP A 101 -2.67 17.73 -6.16
N LEU A 102 -2.50 18.90 -5.54
CA LEU A 102 -2.48 20.16 -6.28
C LEU A 102 -1.34 20.18 -7.31
N PHE A 103 -0.15 19.69 -6.96
CA PHE A 103 0.98 19.64 -7.89
C PHE A 103 0.68 18.72 -9.08
N THR A 104 0.07 17.55 -8.85
CA THR A 104 -0.38 16.64 -9.91
C THR A 104 -1.45 17.29 -10.81
N MET A 105 -2.40 18.02 -10.23
CA MET A 105 -3.41 18.76 -10.99
C MET A 105 -2.79 19.89 -11.82
N ALA A 106 -1.87 20.66 -11.23
CA ALA A 106 -1.16 21.74 -11.91
C ALA A 106 -0.28 21.18 -13.05
N SER A 107 0.40 20.07 -12.83
CA SER A 107 1.21 19.42 -13.88
C SER A 107 0.33 18.96 -15.03
N ALA A 108 -0.83 18.36 -14.77
CA ALA A 108 -1.81 18.02 -15.81
C ALA A 108 -2.30 19.26 -16.59
N PHE A 109 -2.66 20.33 -15.88
CA PHE A 109 -3.15 21.56 -16.50
C PHE A 109 -2.09 22.21 -17.41
N PHE A 110 -0.89 22.46 -16.90
CA PHE A 110 0.15 23.13 -17.68
C PHE A 110 0.70 22.23 -18.79
N ALA A 111 0.84 20.91 -18.54
CA ALA A 111 1.30 20.00 -19.58
C ALA A 111 0.27 19.90 -20.72
N THR A 112 -1.02 19.78 -20.43
CA THR A 112 -2.06 19.78 -21.48
C THR A 112 -2.14 21.11 -22.23
N LEU A 113 -1.98 22.24 -21.53
CA LEU A 113 -2.03 23.58 -22.13
C LEU A 113 -0.88 23.87 -23.09
N PHE A 114 0.35 23.49 -22.74
CA PHE A 114 1.53 23.84 -23.53
C PHE A 114 2.00 22.73 -24.48
N LEU A 115 1.82 21.46 -24.12
CA LEU A 115 2.33 20.30 -24.87
C LEU A 115 1.22 19.52 -25.58
N GLY A 116 -0.05 19.89 -25.36
CA GLY A 116 -1.22 19.20 -25.90
C GLY A 116 -1.73 18.08 -25.01
N VAL A 117 -2.96 17.61 -25.31
CA VAL A 117 -3.71 16.68 -24.46
C VAL A 117 -3.01 15.32 -24.31
N GLU A 118 -2.46 14.78 -25.40
CA GLU A 118 -1.79 13.47 -25.41
C GLU A 118 -0.58 13.43 -24.46
N LEU A 119 0.37 14.34 -24.64
CA LEU A 119 1.55 14.44 -23.78
C LEU A 119 1.17 14.85 -22.35
N GLY A 120 0.16 15.72 -22.20
CA GLY A 120 -0.30 16.16 -20.88
C GLY A 120 -0.84 15.02 -20.01
N ILE A 121 -1.57 14.07 -20.60
CA ILE A 121 -2.05 12.87 -19.88
C ILE A 121 -0.87 11.99 -19.46
N ILE A 122 0.09 11.75 -20.35
CA ILE A 122 1.27 10.91 -20.04
C ILE A 122 2.09 11.54 -18.91
N ILE A 123 2.36 12.84 -18.98
CA ILE A 123 3.16 13.56 -17.97
C ILE A 123 2.46 13.58 -16.61
N SER A 124 1.15 13.84 -16.57
CA SER A 124 0.40 13.88 -15.31
C SER A 124 0.26 12.50 -14.66
N ALA A 125 -0.04 11.46 -15.45
CA ALA A 125 -0.07 10.08 -14.96
C ALA A 125 1.31 9.64 -14.45
N GLY A 126 2.38 9.97 -15.18
CA GLY A 126 3.76 9.72 -14.75
C GLY A 126 4.12 10.47 -13.47
N THR A 127 3.71 11.73 -13.34
CA THR A 127 3.90 12.52 -12.12
C THR A 127 3.20 11.87 -10.93
N SER A 128 1.95 11.43 -11.10
CA SER A 128 1.20 10.73 -10.05
C SER A 128 1.90 9.43 -9.64
N LEU A 129 2.44 8.68 -10.60
CA LEU A 129 3.18 7.45 -10.32
C LEU A 129 4.48 7.73 -9.55
N VAL A 130 5.24 8.75 -9.93
CA VAL A 130 6.47 9.15 -9.22
C VAL A 130 6.16 9.56 -7.78
N ILE A 131 5.10 10.35 -7.58
CA ILE A 131 4.65 10.75 -6.23
C ILE A 131 4.23 9.53 -5.41
N PHE A 132 3.47 8.60 -6.01
CA PHE A 132 3.08 7.37 -5.35
C PHE A 132 4.30 6.53 -4.92
N ILE A 133 5.28 6.36 -5.81
CA ILE A 133 6.53 5.66 -5.49
C ILE A 133 7.26 6.36 -4.35
N TYR A 134 7.43 7.70 -4.42
CA TYR A 134 8.09 8.47 -3.39
C TYR A 134 7.42 8.33 -2.00
N LEU A 135 6.09 8.37 -1.95
CA LEU A 135 5.34 8.18 -0.71
C LEU A 135 5.45 6.74 -0.19
N SER A 136 5.49 5.75 -1.09
CA SER A 136 5.65 4.33 -0.73
C SER A 136 7.07 4.00 -0.25
N THR A 137 8.09 4.70 -0.74
CA THR A 137 9.50 4.48 -0.35
C THR A 137 9.92 5.20 0.92
N THR A 138 9.10 6.13 1.43
CA THR A 138 9.37 6.89 2.65
C THR A 138 8.39 6.57 3.79
N PRO A 139 8.28 5.28 4.19
CA PRO A 139 7.39 4.87 5.26
C PRO A 139 7.78 5.53 6.59
N ARG A 140 6.76 5.83 7.40
CA ARG A 140 6.91 6.46 8.70
C ARG A 140 7.35 5.40 9.71
N VAL A 141 8.51 5.60 10.33
CA VAL A 141 9.00 4.79 11.44
C VAL A 141 8.74 5.54 12.74
N VAL A 142 8.08 4.89 13.69
CA VAL A 142 7.66 5.52 14.94
C VAL A 142 8.10 4.66 16.12
N ARG A 143 8.64 5.32 17.15
CA ARG A 143 8.94 4.68 18.43
C ARG A 143 7.67 4.64 19.27
N LEU A 144 7.35 3.47 19.82
CA LEU A 144 6.19 3.30 20.70
C LEU A 144 6.60 3.34 22.17
N GLY A 145 5.80 4.03 22.98
CA GLY A 145 5.87 4.07 24.43
C GLY A 145 4.64 3.42 25.06
N ARG A 146 4.77 2.93 26.29
CA ARG A 146 3.65 2.35 27.03
C ARG A 146 2.91 3.46 27.78
N VAL A 147 1.59 3.51 27.64
CA VAL A 147 0.74 4.41 28.44
C VAL A 147 0.69 3.90 29.87
N ARG A 148 1.04 4.76 30.84
CA ARG A 148 1.15 4.41 32.26
C ARG A 148 -0.12 3.72 32.79
N GLY A 149 0.06 2.60 33.51
CA GLY A 149 -1.05 1.84 34.11
C GLY A 149 -1.89 1.00 33.13
N THR A 150 -1.60 1.02 31.83
CA THR A 150 -2.35 0.26 30.82
C THR A 150 -1.46 -0.72 30.05
N VAL A 151 -2.04 -1.51 29.13
CA VAL A 151 -1.32 -2.35 28.17
C VAL A 151 -1.22 -1.71 26.77
N ALA A 152 -1.66 -0.46 26.63
CA ALA A 152 -1.67 0.23 25.36
C ALA A 152 -0.31 0.86 25.03
N TYR A 153 0.11 0.72 23.77
CA TYR A 153 1.32 1.32 23.22
C TYR A 153 0.93 2.43 22.24
N ARG A 154 1.58 3.59 22.35
CA ARG A 154 1.30 4.78 21.52
C ARG A 154 2.60 5.41 21.04
N PRO A 155 2.60 6.08 19.88
CA PRO A 155 3.72 6.91 19.43
C PRO A 155 4.27 7.82 20.53
N LEU A 156 5.59 7.83 20.71
CA LEU A 156 6.30 8.82 21.51
C LEU A 156 6.37 10.13 20.71
N GLU A 157 5.29 10.91 20.74
CA GLU A 157 5.28 12.27 20.21
C GLU A 157 5.53 13.27 21.33
N GLU A 158 6.36 14.28 21.05
CA GLU A 158 6.78 15.34 22.00
C GLU A 158 5.60 16.17 22.58
N ASN A 159 4.42 16.08 21.95
CA ASN A 159 3.19 16.81 22.32
C ASN A 159 2.05 15.90 22.80
N SER A 160 2.31 14.64 23.13
CA SER A 160 1.25 13.73 23.59
C SER A 160 0.82 14.05 25.04
N THR A 161 -0.48 14.21 25.26
CA THR A 161 -1.11 14.47 26.57
C THR A 161 -1.05 13.29 27.53
N HIS A 162 -0.60 12.13 27.05
CA HIS A 162 -0.44 10.93 27.83
C HIS A 162 1.00 10.87 28.33
N GLU A 163 1.19 10.61 29.63
CA GLU A 163 2.48 10.17 30.18
C GLU A 163 2.86 8.82 29.54
N THR A 164 3.38 8.87 28.32
CA THR A 164 4.01 7.73 27.66
C THR A 164 5.43 7.66 28.21
N VAL A 165 5.69 6.64 29.03
CA VAL A 165 6.99 6.49 29.69
C VAL A 165 7.87 5.62 28.81
N ASP A 166 9.06 6.10 28.52
CA ASP A 166 10.16 5.34 27.95
C ASP A 166 11.13 4.90 29.08
N PRO A 167 11.57 3.62 29.24
CA PRO A 167 11.14 2.37 28.63
C PRO A 167 10.56 1.36 29.64
N VAL A 168 9.87 0.36 29.11
CA VAL A 168 9.90 -0.96 29.73
C VAL A 168 11.36 -1.46 29.67
N ARG A 169 12.06 -1.45 30.82
CA ARG A 169 13.52 -1.69 31.00
C ARG A 169 14.26 -2.20 29.76
N ARG A 170 15.15 -1.36 29.19
CA ARG A 170 16.06 -1.70 28.08
C ARG A 170 15.41 -2.36 26.85
N THR A 171 14.11 -2.15 26.64
CA THR A 171 13.39 -2.65 25.47
C THR A 171 12.94 -1.48 24.60
N ARG A 172 13.21 -1.55 23.30
CA ARG A 172 12.75 -0.57 22.29
C ARG A 172 11.66 -1.18 21.43
N ILE A 173 10.61 -0.41 21.16
CA ILE A 173 9.49 -0.85 20.32
C ILE A 173 9.40 0.10 19.13
N LEU A 174 9.51 -0.46 17.93
CA LEU A 174 9.43 0.25 16.67
C LEU A 174 8.18 -0.19 15.93
N SER A 175 7.38 0.75 15.45
CA SER A 175 6.23 0.48 14.57
C SER A 175 6.50 1.12 13.22
N PHE A 176 6.30 0.34 12.18
CA PHE A 176 6.57 0.75 10.80
C PHE A 176 5.25 0.84 10.03
N TYR A 177 5.00 1.99 9.41
CA TYR A 177 3.75 2.26 8.71
C TYR A 177 3.92 2.07 7.20
N GLY A 178 3.20 1.09 6.65
CA GLY A 178 3.13 0.84 5.21
C GLY A 178 3.71 -0.52 4.79
N PRO A 179 3.58 -0.88 3.52
CA PRO A 179 4.19 -2.09 2.98
C PRO A 179 5.71 -1.97 3.03
N VAL A 180 6.39 -3.07 3.32
CA VAL A 180 7.85 -3.13 3.25
C VAL A 180 8.24 -4.03 2.08
N TRP A 181 9.00 -3.47 1.15
CA TRP A 181 9.35 -4.08 -0.11
C TRP A 181 10.76 -3.63 -0.52
N PHE A 182 11.27 -4.12 -1.65
CA PHE A 182 12.65 -3.93 -2.07
C PHE A 182 13.12 -2.47 -2.02
N ALA A 183 12.20 -1.53 -2.31
CA ALA A 183 12.52 -0.11 -2.40
C ALA A 183 12.69 0.58 -1.04
N ASN A 184 12.08 0.08 0.04
CA ASN A 184 12.15 0.68 1.38
C ASN A 184 12.68 -0.26 2.48
N ALA A 185 12.88 -1.55 2.19
CA ALA A 185 13.46 -2.52 3.12
C ALA A 185 14.86 -2.11 3.64
N PRO A 186 15.78 -1.56 2.83
CA PRO A 186 17.06 -1.08 3.34
C PRO A 186 16.91 0.01 4.41
N LYS A 187 15.90 0.88 4.26
CA LYS A 187 15.58 1.93 5.23
C LYS A 187 15.08 1.36 6.55
N LEU A 188 14.25 0.30 6.51
CA LEU A 188 13.84 -0.42 7.73
C LEU A 188 15.06 -0.99 8.46
N LYS A 189 15.98 -1.63 7.74
CA LYS A 189 17.23 -2.14 8.30
C LYS A 189 18.04 -1.02 8.95
N GLU A 190 18.25 0.08 8.24
CA GLU A 190 19.00 1.24 8.75
C GLU A 190 18.38 1.80 10.03
N GLU A 191 17.05 1.97 10.09
CA GLU A 191 16.34 2.49 11.27
C GLU A 191 16.42 1.55 12.48
N VAL A 192 16.30 0.24 12.27
CA VAL A 192 16.43 -0.76 13.34
C VAL A 192 17.86 -0.79 13.87
N LEU A 193 18.86 -0.78 12.99
CA LEU A 193 20.27 -0.78 13.37
C LEU A 193 20.68 0.54 14.04
N ALA A 194 20.24 1.69 13.52
CA ALA A 194 20.46 3.00 14.13
C ALA A 194 19.81 3.07 15.53
N THR A 195 18.67 2.41 15.74
CA THR A 195 18.05 2.30 17.08
C THR A 195 18.92 1.48 18.03
N ALA A 196 19.56 0.42 17.53
CA ALA A 196 20.47 -0.41 18.32
C ALA A 196 21.75 0.36 18.73
N GLU A 197 22.27 1.19 17.84
CA GLU A 197 23.52 1.96 18.04
C GLU A 197 23.33 3.28 18.80
N ARG A 198 22.13 3.88 18.78
CA ARG A 198 21.86 5.13 19.50
C ARG A 198 22.02 4.95 21.00
N TYR A 199 23.06 5.58 21.54
CA TYR A 199 23.25 5.84 22.97
C TYR A 199 22.18 6.82 23.45
N ASP A 200 21.41 6.46 24.47
CA ASP A 200 20.49 7.40 25.10
C ASP A 200 21.30 8.43 25.89
N VAL A 201 21.32 9.67 25.42
CA VAL A 201 22.18 10.77 25.93
C VAL A 201 21.60 11.38 27.22
N ALA A 202 20.52 10.82 27.76
CA ALA A 202 19.94 11.23 29.04
C ALA A 202 20.65 10.57 30.23
N GLY A 203 21.88 11.00 30.48
CA GLY A 203 22.52 10.99 31.81
C GLY A 203 22.72 9.63 32.50
N ALA A 204 23.83 8.95 32.21
CA ALA A 204 24.64 8.29 33.23
C ALA A 204 25.94 7.77 32.61
N ALA A 205 27.05 8.18 33.21
CA ALA A 205 28.38 7.63 32.97
C ALA A 205 28.39 6.14 33.36
N TYR A 206 28.16 5.23 32.41
CA TYR A 206 28.46 3.81 32.55
C TYR A 206 28.39 3.15 31.16
N ALA A 207 29.51 2.54 30.75
CA ALA A 207 29.74 1.88 29.47
C ALA A 207 28.91 0.58 29.27
N HIS A 208 27.58 0.69 29.40
CA HIS A 208 26.66 -0.44 29.27
C HIS A 208 25.77 -0.29 28.03
N ARG A 209 25.45 -1.44 27.45
CA ARG A 209 24.58 -1.62 26.27
C ARG A 209 23.25 -0.90 26.49
N PRO A 210 22.76 -0.09 25.54
CA PRO A 210 21.55 0.71 25.75
C PRO A 210 20.29 -0.17 25.77
N TRP A 211 20.24 -1.23 24.93
CA TRP A 211 19.06 -2.07 24.74
C TRP A 211 19.39 -3.56 24.91
N ASP A 212 18.53 -4.29 25.61
CA ASP A 212 18.56 -5.75 25.70
C ASP A 212 17.67 -6.38 24.62
N ALA A 213 16.62 -5.67 24.17
CA ALA A 213 15.69 -6.15 23.17
C ALA A 213 15.11 -5.04 22.28
N ILE A 214 14.84 -5.37 21.02
CA ILE A 214 14.13 -4.56 20.04
C ILE A 214 12.92 -5.36 19.53
N ILE A 215 11.75 -4.76 19.64
CA ILE A 215 10.47 -5.31 19.19
C ILE A 215 10.02 -4.54 17.96
N LEU A 216 9.81 -5.24 16.84
CA LEU A 216 9.18 -4.66 15.66
C LEU A 216 7.68 -4.98 15.68
N ASP A 217 6.87 -3.94 15.82
CA ASP A 217 5.42 -4.00 15.70
C ASP A 217 5.02 -3.97 14.22
N CYS A 218 4.54 -5.11 13.73
CA CYS A 218 4.14 -5.33 12.35
C CYS A 218 2.66 -5.02 12.10
N SER A 219 1.92 -4.47 13.07
CA SER A 219 0.47 -4.24 12.94
C SER A 219 0.11 -3.34 11.74
N ASN A 220 1.00 -2.41 11.39
CA ASN A 220 0.82 -1.44 10.30
C ASN A 220 1.57 -1.85 9.02
N ILE A 221 2.14 -3.06 8.99
CA ILE A 221 2.82 -3.62 7.83
C ILE A 221 1.84 -4.51 7.08
N SER A 222 1.40 -4.05 5.92
CA SER A 222 0.44 -4.79 5.08
C SER A 222 1.08 -5.95 4.32
N PHE A 223 2.37 -5.85 3.99
CA PHE A 223 3.04 -6.77 3.09
C PHE A 223 4.57 -6.77 3.30
N PHE A 224 5.18 -7.94 3.12
CA PHE A 224 6.62 -8.13 2.95
C PHE A 224 6.90 -8.83 1.63
N ASP A 225 7.85 -8.32 0.84
CA ASP A 225 8.43 -9.08 -0.26
C ASP A 225 9.66 -9.90 0.18
N SER A 226 10.19 -10.69 -0.75
CA SER A 226 11.37 -11.53 -0.52
C SER A 226 12.61 -10.73 -0.11
N THR A 227 12.80 -9.52 -0.67
CA THR A 227 13.90 -8.64 -0.28
C THR A 227 13.75 -8.16 1.16
N ALA A 228 12.54 -7.75 1.55
CA ALA A 228 12.27 -7.30 2.91
C ALA A 228 12.46 -8.40 3.94
N ILE A 229 12.03 -9.63 3.65
CA ILE A 229 12.27 -10.80 4.51
C ILE A 229 13.78 -11.04 4.64
N THR A 230 14.53 -11.02 3.54
CA THR A 230 15.98 -11.23 3.55
C THR A 230 16.68 -10.18 4.43
N GLN A 231 16.29 -8.91 4.31
CA GLN A 231 16.82 -7.82 5.15
C GLN A 231 16.47 -8.03 6.63
N LEU A 232 15.26 -8.49 6.94
CA LEU A 232 14.82 -8.76 8.31
C LEU A 232 15.62 -9.90 8.95
N VAL A 233 15.89 -10.97 8.19
CA VAL A 233 16.74 -12.08 8.64
C VAL A 233 18.17 -11.62 8.89
N GLU A 234 18.70 -10.76 8.02
CA GLU A 234 20.04 -10.19 8.19
C GLU A 234 20.14 -9.32 9.44
N VAL A 235 19.14 -8.47 9.68
CA VAL A 235 19.02 -7.66 10.91
C VAL A 235 18.95 -8.55 12.14
N HIS A 236 18.14 -9.61 12.12
CA HIS A 236 18.03 -10.55 13.23
C HIS A 236 19.39 -11.20 13.55
N LYS A 237 20.09 -11.71 12.53
CA LYS A 237 21.42 -12.31 12.68
C LYS A 237 22.44 -11.33 13.24
N TYR A 238 22.44 -10.08 12.77
CA TYR A 238 23.32 -9.03 13.28
C TYR A 238 23.00 -8.68 14.74
N LEU A 239 21.74 -8.48 15.10
CA LEU A 239 21.38 -8.14 16.47
C LEU A 239 21.72 -9.28 17.45
N MET A 240 21.62 -10.53 17.00
CA MET A 240 22.10 -11.69 17.77
C MET A 240 23.61 -11.66 18.05
N THR A 241 24.45 -11.19 17.12
CA THR A 241 25.91 -11.10 17.35
C THR A 241 26.26 -10.02 18.37
N VAL A 242 25.48 -8.94 18.39
CA VAL A 242 25.58 -7.85 19.39
C VAL A 242 24.84 -8.20 20.70
N ASN A 243 24.22 -9.38 20.76
CA ASN A 243 23.45 -9.89 21.91
C ASN A 243 22.31 -8.94 22.31
N ILE A 244 21.61 -8.41 21.30
CA ILE A 244 20.34 -7.70 21.40
C ILE A 244 19.26 -8.62 20.85
N ARG A 245 18.22 -8.88 21.63
CA ARG A 245 17.14 -9.75 21.18
C ARG A 245 16.25 -9.01 20.18
N PHE A 246 16.04 -9.57 19.00
CA PHE A 246 15.11 -9.03 18.01
C PHE A 246 13.88 -9.92 17.89
N VAL A 247 12.69 -9.35 18.04
CA VAL A 247 11.41 -10.08 18.00
C VAL A 247 10.36 -9.31 17.22
N LEU A 248 9.40 -10.05 16.65
CA LEU A 248 8.28 -9.47 15.90
C LEU A 248 6.97 -9.58 16.69
N ALA A 249 6.08 -8.60 16.54
CA ALA A 249 4.74 -8.61 17.12
C ALA A 249 3.68 -8.22 16.08
N HIS A 250 2.44 -8.68 16.25
CA HIS A 250 1.30 -8.38 15.35
C HIS A 250 1.58 -8.64 13.86
N CYS A 251 2.35 -9.69 13.54
CA CYS A 251 2.57 -10.08 12.15
C CYS A 251 1.27 -10.60 11.52
N ASN A 252 1.01 -10.22 10.26
CA ASN A 252 -0.05 -10.85 9.48
C ASN A 252 0.36 -12.29 9.08
N LEU A 253 -0.60 -13.11 8.63
CA LEU A 253 -0.36 -14.51 8.28
C LEU A 253 0.69 -14.69 7.16
N VAL A 254 0.73 -13.78 6.20
CA VAL A 254 1.69 -13.81 5.08
C VAL A 254 3.11 -13.59 5.60
N VAL A 255 3.29 -12.62 6.48
CA VAL A 255 4.56 -12.33 7.16
C VAL A 255 4.99 -13.51 8.03
N ILE A 256 4.07 -14.09 8.81
CA ILE A 256 4.37 -15.23 9.67
C ILE A 256 4.88 -16.42 8.85
N ALA A 257 4.16 -16.78 7.78
CA ALA A 257 4.55 -17.89 6.92
C ALA A 257 5.95 -17.68 6.33
N ALA A 258 6.20 -16.50 5.78
CA ALA A 258 7.46 -16.21 5.10
C ALA A 258 8.67 -16.09 6.05
N VAL A 259 8.46 -15.52 7.25
CA VAL A 259 9.50 -15.44 8.29
C VAL A 259 9.79 -16.81 8.90
N THR A 260 8.78 -17.62 9.15
CA THR A 260 8.97 -18.97 9.75
C THR A 260 9.78 -19.88 8.84
N GLU A 261 9.60 -19.76 7.53
CA GLU A 261 10.39 -20.48 6.53
C GLU A 261 11.85 -20.00 6.47
N SER A 262 12.07 -18.67 6.52
CA SER A 262 13.39 -18.08 6.29
C SER A 262 14.26 -17.93 7.56
N ALA A 263 13.63 -17.82 8.73
CA ALA A 263 14.28 -17.64 10.03
C ALA A 263 13.43 -18.27 11.16
N PRO A 264 13.51 -19.60 11.34
CA PRO A 264 12.73 -20.30 12.38
C PRO A 264 13.09 -19.88 13.81
N ASP A 265 14.28 -19.31 14.01
CA ASP A 265 14.76 -18.83 15.31
C ASP A 265 14.20 -17.45 15.69
N LEU A 266 13.61 -16.71 14.72
CA LEU A 266 13.05 -15.38 14.96
C LEU A 266 11.69 -15.51 15.66
N GLN A 267 11.62 -15.05 16.90
CA GLN A 267 10.41 -15.16 17.71
C GLN A 267 9.34 -14.17 17.25
N ILE A 268 8.12 -14.69 17.11
CA ILE A 268 6.93 -13.93 16.71
C ILE A 268 5.90 -14.02 17.83
N PHE A 269 5.32 -12.88 18.20
CA PHE A 269 4.28 -12.76 19.22
C PHE A 269 2.99 -12.22 18.63
N HIS A 270 1.85 -12.64 19.19
CA HIS A 270 0.54 -12.14 18.77
C HIS A 270 0.35 -10.67 19.15
N THR A 271 0.81 -10.26 20.34
CA THR A 271 0.70 -8.88 20.81
C THR A 271 2.07 -8.30 21.18
N VAL A 272 2.19 -6.98 21.09
CA VAL A 272 3.38 -6.25 21.58
C VAL A 272 3.54 -6.45 23.10
N HIS A 273 2.43 -6.58 23.84
CA HIS A 273 2.49 -6.76 25.28
C HIS A 273 3.14 -8.08 25.69
N ASP A 274 2.78 -9.17 25.01
CA ASP A 274 3.36 -10.50 25.25
C ASP A 274 4.85 -10.52 24.94
N ALA A 275 5.24 -9.90 23.81
CA ALA A 275 6.65 -9.73 23.44
C ALA A 275 7.44 -8.97 24.51
N VAL A 276 6.85 -7.90 25.06
CA VAL A 276 7.46 -7.09 26.12
C VAL A 276 7.60 -7.91 27.42
N ILE A 277 6.58 -8.68 27.82
CA ILE A 277 6.64 -9.53 29.01
C ILE A 277 7.75 -10.58 28.86
N ASP A 278 7.85 -11.23 27.71
CA ASP A 278 8.90 -12.23 27.47
C ASP A 278 10.31 -11.63 27.51
N CYS A 279 10.50 -10.46 26.88
CA CYS A 279 11.78 -9.75 26.91
C CYS A 279 12.19 -9.36 28.33
N LEU A 280 11.23 -8.86 29.14
CA LEU A 280 11.46 -8.52 30.54
C LEU A 280 11.81 -9.72 31.41
N ASN A 281 11.13 -10.85 31.21
CA ASN A 281 11.37 -12.07 31.99
C ASN A 281 12.69 -12.75 31.59
N SER A 282 13.07 -12.65 30.33
CA SER A 282 14.32 -13.21 29.83
C SER A 282 15.54 -12.39 30.26
N SER A 283 15.42 -11.06 30.38
CA SER A 283 16.46 -10.20 30.98
C SER A 283 16.79 -10.58 32.43
N LYS A 284 15.86 -11.25 33.16
CA LYS A 284 16.09 -11.76 34.53
C LYS A 284 16.83 -13.11 34.59
N LYS A 285 16.95 -13.85 33.48
CA LYS A 285 17.67 -15.14 33.44
C LYS A 285 19.06 -14.90 32.84
N PRO A 286 20.17 -15.28 33.52
CA PRO A 286 21.47 -15.26 32.87
C PRO A 286 21.43 -16.18 31.64
N ILE A 287 21.96 -15.68 30.51
CA ILE A 287 22.00 -16.26 29.15
C ILE A 287 22.64 -17.68 29.07
N ASN A 288 22.96 -18.30 30.20
CA ASN A 288 23.55 -19.64 30.27
C ASN A 288 22.55 -20.79 30.03
N THR A 289 21.25 -20.53 29.83
CA THR A 289 20.23 -21.62 29.73
C THR A 289 19.96 -22.13 28.30
N LEU A 290 20.39 -21.41 27.25
CA LEU A 290 20.20 -21.88 25.86
C LEU A 290 20.97 -23.17 25.52
N ARG A 291 22.09 -23.45 26.22
CA ARG A 291 22.79 -24.75 26.07
C ARG A 291 22.02 -25.95 26.62
N SER A 292 21.05 -25.74 27.52
CA SER A 292 20.26 -26.83 28.12
C SER A 292 19.03 -27.19 27.29
N PHE A 293 18.44 -26.23 26.57
CA PHE A 293 17.28 -26.46 25.71
C PHE A 293 17.67 -27.21 24.41
N PHE A 294 18.82 -26.88 23.82
CA PHE A 294 19.33 -27.58 22.63
C PHE A 294 19.91 -28.98 22.91
N LYS A 295 20.08 -29.39 24.17
CA LYS A 295 20.58 -30.73 24.52
C LYS A 295 19.51 -31.81 24.70
N SER A 296 18.22 -31.47 24.63
CA SER A 296 17.16 -32.48 24.64
C SER A 296 16.95 -33.06 23.23
N GLY A 297 17.88 -33.92 22.81
CA GLY A 297 17.87 -34.62 21.52
C GLY A 297 16.72 -35.61 21.30
N ALA A 298 15.70 -35.61 22.17
CA ALA A 298 14.54 -36.50 22.08
C ALA A 298 13.54 -36.10 20.98
N ALA A 299 13.45 -34.81 20.63
CA ALA A 299 12.52 -34.34 19.59
C ALA A 299 13.07 -34.54 18.17
N VAL A 300 14.38 -34.33 17.97
CA VAL A 300 15.05 -34.49 16.67
C VAL A 300 15.12 -35.96 16.26
N ASN A 301 15.37 -36.89 17.19
CA ASN A 301 15.36 -38.32 16.89
C ASN A 301 13.96 -38.84 16.54
N ARG A 302 12.90 -38.35 17.20
CA ARG A 302 11.51 -38.73 16.90
C ARG A 302 11.05 -38.22 15.52
N LEU A 303 11.49 -37.03 15.12
CA LEU A 303 11.24 -36.50 13.77
C LEU A 303 12.04 -37.27 12.70
N SER A 304 13.29 -37.63 12.99
CA SER A 304 14.12 -38.46 12.10
C SER A 304 13.53 -39.86 11.88
N GLU A 305 13.00 -40.50 12.93
CA GLU A 305 12.35 -41.81 12.82
C GLU A 305 11.02 -41.72 12.08
N ALA A 306 10.23 -40.66 12.30
CA ALA A 306 8.97 -40.44 11.60
C ALA A 306 9.16 -40.17 10.09
N ILE A 307 10.24 -39.48 9.71
CA ILE A 307 10.58 -39.22 8.30
C ILE A 307 11.05 -40.51 7.61
N LYS A 308 11.92 -41.31 8.25
CA LYS A 308 12.34 -42.61 7.71
C LYS A 308 11.18 -43.58 7.51
N LYS A 309 10.26 -43.64 8.46
CA LYS A 309 9.09 -44.51 8.37
C LYS A 309 8.16 -44.13 7.21
N ARG A 310 8.01 -42.83 6.93
CA ARG A 310 7.26 -42.35 5.75
C ARG A 310 7.95 -42.61 4.42
N GLU A 311 9.29 -42.60 4.37
CA GLU A 311 10.05 -42.94 3.16
C GLU A 311 9.99 -44.44 2.83
N GLU A 312 9.91 -45.31 3.85
CA GLU A 312 9.71 -46.75 3.67
C GLU A 312 8.29 -47.10 3.22
N GLU A 313 7.27 -46.44 3.78
CA GLU A 313 5.87 -46.58 3.34
C GLU A 313 5.69 -46.10 1.88
N ALA A 314 6.34 -45.00 1.47
CA ALA A 314 6.30 -44.50 0.09
C ALA A 314 7.05 -45.37 -0.93
N LYS A 315 8.00 -46.21 -0.49
CA LYS A 315 8.69 -47.19 -1.36
C LYS A 315 7.93 -48.51 -1.49
N GLY A 316 7.08 -48.85 -0.52
CA GLY A 316 6.23 -50.05 -0.54
C GLY A 316 5.09 -49.97 -1.55
N ASP A 317 4.50 -48.78 -1.74
CA ASP A 317 3.35 -48.57 -2.63
C ASP A 317 3.74 -48.40 -4.12
N GLY A 318 5.03 -48.48 -4.46
CA GLY A 318 5.54 -48.33 -5.84
C GLY A 318 5.73 -49.61 -6.64
N LEU A 319 5.34 -50.78 -6.11
CA LEU A 319 5.44 -52.09 -6.77
C LEU A 319 4.12 -52.86 -6.67
N SER A 320 3.03 -52.31 -7.21
CA SER A 320 1.81 -53.09 -7.46
C SER A 320 0.90 -52.53 -8.57
N ASP A 321 1.46 -51.96 -9.64
CA ASP A 321 0.70 -51.65 -10.86
C ASP A 321 1.58 -51.87 -12.10
N SER A 322 1.84 -53.14 -12.38
CA SER A 322 2.20 -53.64 -13.71
C SER A 322 1.81 -55.11 -13.81
N ASP A 323 0.55 -55.33 -14.22
CA ASP A 323 0.08 -56.45 -15.06
C ASP A 323 -1.31 -56.08 -15.64
#